data_AF-A0A858Q843-F1
#
_entry.id   AF-A0A858Q843-F1
#
_cell.length_a   1.000
_cell.length_b   1.000
_cell.length_c   1.000
_cell.angle_alpha   90.00
_cell.angle_beta   90.00
_cell.angle_gamma   90.00
#
_symmetry.space_group_name_H-M   'P 1'
#
loop_
_entity.id
_entity.type
_entity.pdbx_description
1 polymer ?
#
loop_
_entity_poly.entity_id
_entity_poly.type
_entity_poly.pdbx_seq_one_letter_code
_entity_poly.pdbx_strand_id
1 'polypeptide(L)'
;MFPHPDWGAQAGDYASDYRPSQGLKPMRWDIEIRADQPGSEVRVSWQGDPRILARSRITDRASGRTYRATDPRLANGLAVFMADKVQRLTWRYLGGLGKP
;
A
#
# COMPACT_ATOMS: atom_id res chain seq x y z
N MET A 1 15.33 -9.34 -0.54
CA MET A 1 15.65 -8.24 -1.49
C MET A 1 16.90 -7.54 -0.96
N PHE A 2 17.86 -7.20 -1.81
CA PHE A 2 19.05 -6.44 -1.40
C PHE A 2 18.75 -4.93 -1.50
N PRO A 3 19.21 -4.10 -0.55
CA PRO A 3 18.97 -2.66 -0.55
C PRO A 3 19.52 -2.01 -1.82
N HIS A 4 18.74 -1.11 -2.43
CA HIS A 4 19.20 -0.32 -3.57
C HIS A 4 20.16 0.79 -3.09
N PRO A 5 21.25 1.09 -3.81
CA PRO A 5 22.22 2.12 -3.42
C PRO A 5 21.58 3.50 -3.13
N ASP A 6 20.51 3.82 -3.84
CA ASP A 6 19.80 5.10 -3.72
C ASP A 6 18.85 5.20 -2.52
N TRP A 7 18.65 4.12 -1.75
CA TRP A 7 17.76 4.13 -0.58
C TRP A 7 18.36 4.82 0.65
N GLY A 8 19.66 5.11 0.63
CA GLY A 8 20.34 5.89 1.67
C GLY A 8 20.14 5.33 3.09
N ALA A 9 20.18 6.20 4.10
CA ALA A 9 20.08 5.84 5.51
C ALA A 9 18.72 5.21 5.92
N GLN A 10 17.72 5.23 5.05
CA GLN A 10 16.36 4.75 5.30
C GLN A 10 16.08 3.40 4.64
N ALA A 11 17.11 2.69 4.16
CA ALA A 11 16.98 1.39 3.50
C ALA A 11 16.15 0.35 4.30
N GLY A 12 16.15 0.44 5.64
CA GLY A 12 15.34 -0.42 6.53
C GLY A 12 13.84 -0.12 6.51
N ASP A 13 13.42 1.05 6.04
CA ASP A 13 12.02 1.49 5.98
C ASP A 13 11.33 1.03 4.68
N TYR A 14 12.11 0.55 3.70
CA TYR A 14 11.63 0.11 2.40
C TYR A 14 11.48 -1.42 2.36
N ALA A 15 10.26 -1.92 2.56
CA ALA A 15 9.91 -3.30 2.23
C ALA A 15 9.12 -3.34 0.92
N SER A 16 9.61 -4.08 -0.08
CA SER A 16 8.84 -4.37 -1.29
C SER A 16 8.98 -5.83 -1.67
N ASP A 17 7.86 -6.54 -1.82
CA ASP A 17 7.78 -7.62 -2.78
C ASP A 17 6.35 -7.77 -3.32
N TYR A 18 6.18 -7.58 -4.62
CA TYR A 18 5.09 -8.21 -5.35
C TYR A 18 5.48 -8.41 -6.81
N ARG A 19 5.57 -9.67 -7.23
CA ARG A 19 5.70 -10.06 -8.63
C ARG A 19 4.37 -10.61 -9.14
N PRO A 20 3.68 -9.94 -10.06
CA PRO A 20 2.55 -10.56 -10.73
C PRO A 20 3.00 -11.75 -11.58
N SER A 21 2.21 -12.82 -11.61
CA SER A 21 2.35 -13.89 -12.60
C SER A 21 2.20 -13.29 -14.01
N GLN A 22 3.01 -13.75 -14.96
CA GLN A 22 3.05 -13.20 -16.30
C GLN A 22 1.64 -13.19 -16.94
N GLY A 23 1.24 -12.02 -17.45
CA GLY A 23 0.05 -11.85 -18.31
C GLY A 23 -1.13 -11.09 -17.70
N LEU A 24 -1.22 -10.95 -16.36
CA LEU A 24 -2.30 -10.20 -15.72
C LEU A 24 -1.75 -8.98 -14.98
N LYS A 25 -2.26 -7.79 -15.27
CA LYS A 25 -2.12 -6.63 -14.36
C LYS A 25 -3.03 -6.91 -13.17
N PRO A 26 -2.51 -7.22 -11.96
CA PRO A 26 -3.36 -7.45 -10.82
C PRO A 26 -4.21 -6.21 -10.61
N MET A 27 -5.52 -6.36 -10.56
CA MET A 27 -6.40 -5.28 -10.11
C MET A 27 -6.34 -5.12 -8.58
N ARG A 28 -5.67 -6.04 -7.88
CA ARG A 28 -5.62 -6.13 -6.43
C ARG A 28 -4.24 -6.57 -5.96
N TRP A 29 -3.76 -5.93 -4.90
CA TRP A 29 -2.57 -6.33 -4.16
C TRP A 29 -2.93 -6.42 -2.69
N ASP A 30 -2.46 -7.47 -2.05
CA ASP A 30 -2.59 -7.67 -0.61
C ASP A 30 -1.25 -7.30 0.04
N ILE A 31 -1.29 -6.38 0.99
CA ILE A 31 -0.12 -5.79 1.63
C ILE A 31 -0.15 -6.22 3.10
N GLU A 32 0.93 -6.82 3.59
CA GLU A 32 1.13 -7.08 5.02
C GLU A 32 2.18 -6.12 5.57
N ILE A 33 1.82 -5.40 6.62
CA ILE A 33 2.72 -4.59 7.43
C ILE A 33 3.01 -5.42 8.67
N ARG A 34 4.28 -5.58 9.01
CA ARG A 34 4.71 -6.35 10.17
C ARG A 34 5.50 -5.46 11.12
N ALA A 35 5.22 -5.60 12.41
CA ALA A 35 5.93 -4.92 13.47
C ALA A 35 6.39 -5.94 14.51
N ASP A 36 7.56 -5.70 15.10
CA ASP A 36 8.10 -6.58 16.14
C ASP A 36 7.23 -6.56 17.41
N GLN A 37 6.65 -5.40 17.71
CA GLN A 37 5.77 -5.16 18.86
C GLN A 37 4.46 -4.48 18.44
N PRO A 38 3.30 -4.98 18.94
CA PRO A 38 2.03 -4.26 18.81
C PRO A 38 2.04 -2.91 19.53
N GLY A 39 1.11 -2.03 19.18
CA GLY A 39 0.91 -0.71 19.79
C GLY A 39 1.66 0.43 19.09
N SER A 40 2.37 0.14 18.00
CA SER A 40 3.05 1.15 17.19
C SER A 40 2.13 1.73 16.11
N GLU A 41 2.36 2.99 15.72
CA GLU A 41 1.76 3.57 14.52
C GLU A 41 2.77 3.51 13.38
N VAL A 42 2.33 3.01 12.23
CA VAL A 42 3.11 3.00 10.98
C VAL A 42 2.43 3.95 9.99
N ARG A 43 3.23 4.78 9.32
CA ARG A 43 2.73 5.61 8.21
C ARG A 43 2.97 4.92 6.88
N VAL A 44 1.88 4.63 6.18
CA VAL A 44 1.91 4.04 4.84
C VAL A 44 1.69 5.14 3.82
N SER A 45 2.70 5.42 3.00
CA SER A 45 2.60 6.38 1.91
C SER A 45 2.78 5.69 0.56
N TRP A 46 2.35 6.36 -0.52
CA TRP A 46 2.45 5.83 -1.87
C TRP A 46 2.65 6.97 -2.86
N GLN A 47 3.29 6.66 -3.97
CA GLN A 47 3.54 7.58 -5.07
C GLN A 47 3.35 6.83 -6.39
N GLY A 48 3.05 7.54 -7.47
CA GLY A 48 2.85 6.93 -8.78
C GLY A 48 2.13 7.87 -9.75
N ASP A 49 1.84 7.37 -10.95
CA ASP A 49 1.09 8.11 -11.97
C ASP A 49 -0.26 8.59 -11.38
N PRO A 50 -0.53 9.91 -11.36
CA PRO A 50 -1.77 10.45 -10.79
C PRO A 50 -3.04 9.84 -11.37
N ARG A 51 -3.02 9.44 -12.65
CA ARG A 51 -4.14 8.79 -13.34
C ARG A 51 -4.42 7.39 -12.80
N ILE A 52 -3.38 6.68 -12.36
CA ILE A 52 -3.52 5.40 -11.69
C ILE A 52 -4.02 5.60 -10.27
N LEU A 53 -3.41 6.52 -9.51
CA LEU A 53 -3.80 6.81 -8.12
C LEU A 53 -5.27 7.26 -8.01
N ALA A 54 -5.77 8.07 -8.96
CA ALA A 54 -7.18 8.48 -9.00
C ALA A 54 -8.15 7.28 -9.05
N ARG A 55 -7.70 6.17 -9.63
CA ARG A 55 -8.44 4.91 -9.80
C ARG A 55 -8.03 3.86 -8.77
N SER A 56 -7.27 4.23 -7.75
CA SER A 56 -6.83 3.32 -6.70
C SER A 56 -7.60 3.50 -5.40
N ARG A 57 -7.81 2.38 -4.71
CA ARG A 57 -8.45 2.30 -3.41
C ARG A 57 -7.57 1.49 -2.47
N ILE A 58 -7.50 1.93 -1.23
CA ILE A 58 -6.76 1.24 -0.16
C ILE A 58 -7.76 0.89 0.91
N THR A 59 -7.86 -0.38 1.26
CA THR A 59 -8.75 -0.86 2.30
C THR A 59 -7.92 -1.39 3.44
N ASP A 60 -8.09 -0.83 4.63
CA ASP A 60 -7.62 -1.44 5.86
C ASP A 60 -8.54 -2.62 6.20
N ARG A 61 -7.99 -3.83 6.29
CA ARG A 61 -8.80 -5.04 6.51
C ARG A 61 -9.30 -5.18 7.94
N ALA A 62 -8.64 -4.60 8.94
CA ALA A 62 -9.12 -4.69 10.31
C ALA A 62 -10.37 -3.83 10.51
N SER A 63 -10.33 -2.57 10.05
CA SER A 63 -11.47 -1.65 10.17
C SER A 63 -12.49 -1.75 9.05
N GLY A 64 -12.14 -2.38 7.92
CA GLY A 64 -12.94 -2.37 6.69
C GLY A 64 -12.97 -1.01 5.98
N ARG A 65 -12.30 0.01 6.52
CA ARG A 65 -12.34 1.37 5.98
C ARG A 65 -11.57 1.45 4.68
N THR A 66 -12.20 2.06 3.68
CA THR A 66 -11.62 2.23 2.35
C THR A 66 -11.35 3.69 2.05
N TYR A 67 -10.16 3.96 1.54
CA TYR A 67 -9.64 5.28 1.22
C TYR A 67 -9.38 5.42 -0.28
N ARG A 68 -9.56 6.64 -0.80
CA ARG A 68 -9.05 6.98 -2.15
C ARG A 68 -7.55 7.23 -2.02
N ALA A 69 -6.76 6.68 -2.93
CA ALA A 69 -5.31 6.92 -2.92
C ALA A 69 -4.96 8.40 -3.19
N THR A 70 -5.90 9.20 -3.71
CA THR A 70 -5.74 10.64 -3.93
C THR A 70 -6.44 11.49 -2.87
N ASP A 71 -6.87 10.92 -1.75
CA ASP A 71 -7.48 11.71 -0.68
C ASP A 71 -6.43 12.71 -0.13
N PRO A 72 -6.64 14.03 -0.24
CA PRO A 72 -5.67 15.01 0.20
C PRO A 72 -5.41 14.96 1.71
N ARG A 73 -6.33 14.40 2.50
CA ARG A 73 -6.13 14.17 3.94
C ARG A 73 -5.04 13.13 4.22
N LEU A 74 -4.68 12.34 3.21
CA LEU A 74 -3.64 11.30 3.27
C LEU A 74 -2.35 11.72 2.56
N ALA A 75 -2.15 13.02 2.31
CA ALA A 75 -0.93 13.53 1.67
C ALA A 75 0.36 13.13 2.44
N ASN A 76 0.26 13.01 3.76
CA ASN A 76 1.36 12.57 4.64
C ASN A 76 1.34 11.05 4.94
N GLY A 77 0.57 10.29 4.16
CA GLY A 77 0.34 8.85 4.35
C GLY A 77 -0.87 8.52 5.22
N LEU A 78 -1.26 7.25 5.16
CA LEU A 78 -2.25 6.63 6.02
C LEU A 78 -1.58 6.20 7.33
N ALA A 79 -2.05 6.74 8.46
CA ALA A 79 -1.70 6.24 9.77
C ALA A 79 -2.37 4.87 10.00
N VAL A 80 -1.56 3.86 10.27
CA VAL A 80 -1.97 2.49 10.51
C VAL A 80 -1.53 2.11 11.92
N PHE A 81 -2.49 1.95 12.82
CA PHE A 81 -2.23 1.48 14.17
C PHE A 81 -2.06 -0.05 14.17
N MET A 82 -0.90 -0.51 14.63
CA MET A 82 -0.53 -1.93 14.71
C MET A 82 -1.12 -2.54 15.99
N ALA A 83 -2.42 -2.83 15.99
CA ALA A 83 -3.08 -3.48 17.14
C ALA A 83 -2.53 -4.90 17.41
N ASP A 84 -1.99 -5.55 16.38
CA ASP A 84 -1.27 -6.82 16.42
C ASP A 84 0.05 -6.68 15.65
N LYS A 85 0.91 -7.70 15.69
CA LYS A 85 2.18 -7.78 14.96
C LYS A 85 2.01 -7.73 13.44
N VAL A 86 0.81 -8.00 12.92
CA VAL A 86 0.51 -7.98 11.49
C VAL A 86 -0.74 -7.17 11.23
N GLN A 87 -0.62 -6.18 10.35
CA GLN A 87 -1.75 -5.43 9.80
C GLN A 87 -1.85 -5.66 8.30
N ARG A 88 -3.08 -5.81 7.79
CA ARG A 88 -3.31 -6.13 6.38
C ARG A 88 -4.05 -5.01 5.67
N LEU A 89 -3.49 -4.55 4.57
CA LEU A 89 -4.14 -3.64 3.64
C LEU A 89 -4.44 -4.36 2.33
N THR A 90 -5.44 -3.85 1.61
CA THR A 90 -5.72 -4.24 0.23
C THR A 90 -5.62 -3.01 -0.64
N TRP A 91 -4.71 -3.02 -1.61
CA TRP A 91 -4.71 -2.05 -2.69
C TRP A 91 -5.56 -2.59 -3.82
N ARG A 92 -6.45 -1.78 -4.38
CA ARG A 92 -7.24 -2.12 -5.56
C ARG A 92 -7.12 -1.03 -6.61
N TYR A 93 -6.74 -1.41 -7.82
CA TYR A 93 -6.87 -0.58 -9.01
C TYR A 93 -8.19 -0.90 -9.69
N LEU A 94 -9.04 0.10 -9.89
CA LEU A 94 -10.40 -0.09 -10.40
C LEU A 94 -10.47 -0.33 -11.92
N GLY A 95 -9.34 -0.32 -12.64
CA GLY A 95 -9.32 -0.49 -14.10
C GLY A 95 -10.04 0.65 -14.83
N GLY A 96 -9.93 0.68 -16.17
CA GLY A 96 -10.88 1.41 -17.03
C GLY A 96 -12.21 0.66 -17.10
N LEU A 97 -13.36 1.34 -17.25
CA LEU A 97 -14.55 0.69 -17.80
C LEU A 97 -14.19 0.26 -19.22
N GLY A 98 -13.58 -0.91 -19.38
CA GLY A 98 -13.56 -1.59 -20.66
C GLY A 98 -15.00 -1.98 -20.93
N LYS A 99 -15.64 -1.32 -21.90
CA LYS A 99 -16.80 -1.93 -22.54
C LYS A 99 -16.36 -3.30 -23.09
N PRO A 100 -17.23 -4.32 -23.02
CA PRO A 100 -17.00 -5.59 -23.71
C PRO A 100 -16.83 -5.38 -25.22
#